data_AF-A9Q6X1-F1
#
_entry.id   AF-A9Q6X1-F1
#
_cell.length_a   1.000
_cell.length_b   1.000
_cell.length_c   1.000
_cell.angle_alpha   90.00
_cell.angle_beta   90.00
_cell.angle_gamma   90.00
#
_symmetry.space_group_name_H-M   'P 1'
#
loop_
_entity.id
_entity.type
_entity.pdbx_description
1 polymer ?
#
loop_
_entity_poly.entity_id
_entity_poly.type
_entity_poly.pdbx_seq_one_letter_code
_entity_poly.pdbx_strand_id
1 'polypeptide(L)'
;DVMTGHWEFTYLADEVIKNVEAFHGDFVAQNVKVKEVSLFDYPHEDFGGFQPDSGLAFEPYTIKQVGGARVAVIGQAFPYTPIANPSRFIPDWTFGIQDQRMQEFVDQVREQESPDLVVVISHNGMDVDLKMASRVTGIEVIFGGHTHDGMPAPTEVENAKGKTLVTNAGSNGKFLGVMDLDVKDGKLRDYRYRLLPVFSNLLEPNAEMAKYIEEVRAPYADKLTEALATAEELLYRRGNFNGTFDQVICDALRKVNDAQISLSPGFRWGTTVLPGQTITMDNVMDQTCITYPETYRREMTGSEIKAILEEVCENLFNKEPY
;
A
#
# COMPACT_ATOMS: atom_id res chain seq x y z
N ASP A 1 1.05 -10.44 -11.69
CA ASP A 1 0.07 -11.51 -11.48
C ASP A 1 -1.10 -11.11 -10.60
N VAL A 2 -0.86 -10.69 -9.34
CA VAL A 2 -1.95 -10.32 -8.41
C VAL A 2 -1.55 -9.05 -7.64
N MET A 3 -2.49 -8.13 -7.41
CA MET A 3 -2.30 -6.94 -6.57
C MET A 3 -3.54 -6.62 -5.73
N THR A 4 -3.36 -5.78 -4.72
CA THR A 4 -4.43 -5.18 -3.91
C THR A 4 -4.15 -3.68 -3.74
N GLY A 5 -5.10 -2.91 -3.19
CA GLY A 5 -5.08 -1.44 -3.29
C GLY A 5 -4.89 -0.67 -1.98
N HIS A 6 -4.36 0.54 -2.12
CA HIS A 6 -4.41 1.61 -1.12
C HIS A 6 -4.38 2.98 -1.80
N TRP A 7 -3.21 3.41 -2.29
CA TRP A 7 -3.04 4.71 -2.93
C TRP A 7 -3.73 4.78 -4.29
N GLU A 8 -4.02 3.63 -4.90
CA GLU A 8 -4.83 3.50 -6.10
C GLU A 8 -6.21 4.16 -5.90
N PHE A 9 -6.78 4.10 -4.71
CA PHE A 9 -8.07 4.71 -4.36
C PHE A 9 -8.02 6.23 -4.13
N THR A 10 -6.87 6.87 -4.39
CA THR A 10 -6.79 8.33 -4.47
C THR A 10 -7.21 8.87 -5.84
N TYR A 11 -7.42 8.00 -6.81
CA TYR A 11 -8.18 8.32 -8.02
C TYR A 11 -9.69 8.20 -7.77
N LEU A 12 -10.50 8.77 -8.68
CA LEU A 12 -11.95 8.60 -8.65
C LEU A 12 -12.32 7.14 -8.93
N ALA A 13 -13.46 6.67 -8.41
CA ALA A 13 -13.91 5.28 -8.55
C ALA A 13 -13.89 4.78 -10.01
N ASP A 14 -14.39 5.58 -10.96
CA ASP A 14 -14.34 5.30 -12.41
C ASP A 14 -12.92 5.00 -12.91
N GLU A 15 -11.94 5.80 -12.49
CA GLU A 15 -10.56 5.67 -12.92
C GLU A 15 -9.89 4.47 -12.24
N VAL A 16 -10.24 4.17 -10.99
CA VAL A 16 -9.80 2.94 -10.32
C VAL A 16 -10.28 1.72 -11.08
N ILE A 17 -11.57 1.66 -11.43
CA ILE A 17 -12.16 0.54 -12.18
C ILE A 17 -11.50 0.39 -13.54
N LYS A 18 -11.36 1.48 -14.29
CA LYS A 18 -10.70 1.48 -15.59
C LYS A 18 -9.25 0.99 -15.50
N ASN A 19 -8.52 1.37 -14.45
CA ASN A 19 -7.16 0.91 -14.22
C ASN A 19 -7.11 -0.58 -13.88
N VAL A 20 -8.08 -1.08 -13.11
CA VAL A 20 -8.23 -2.52 -12.84
C VAL A 20 -8.55 -3.30 -14.11
N GLU A 21 -9.44 -2.80 -14.97
CA GLU A 21 -9.75 -3.42 -16.27
C GLU A 21 -8.57 -3.42 -17.25
N ALA A 22 -7.73 -2.37 -17.19
CA ALA A 22 -6.50 -2.29 -17.98
C ALA A 22 -5.35 -3.14 -17.42
N PHE A 23 -5.43 -3.57 -16.16
CA PHE A 23 -4.37 -4.34 -15.52
C PHE A 23 -4.37 -5.78 -16.04
N HIS A 24 -3.24 -6.20 -16.62
CA HIS A 24 -3.04 -7.58 -17.09
C HIS A 24 -2.67 -8.51 -15.92
N GLY A 25 -3.55 -8.60 -14.94
CA GLY A 25 -3.44 -9.43 -13.75
C GLY A 25 -4.73 -9.34 -12.93
N ASP A 26 -4.72 -9.93 -11.74
CA ASP A 26 -5.90 -9.92 -10.88
C ASP A 26 -5.77 -8.85 -9.79
N PHE A 27 -6.73 -7.94 -9.74
CA PHE A 27 -6.91 -7.07 -8.58
C PHE A 27 -7.89 -7.75 -7.62
N VAL A 28 -7.44 -8.02 -6.39
CA VAL A 28 -8.24 -8.69 -5.37
C VAL A 28 -8.36 -7.86 -4.10
N ALA A 29 -9.56 -7.82 -3.50
CA ALA A 29 -9.81 -7.13 -2.24
C ALA A 29 -11.10 -7.60 -1.55
N GLN A 30 -10.96 -8.46 -0.53
CA GLN A 30 -12.11 -9.03 0.21
C GLN A 30 -12.82 -8.03 1.13
N ASN A 31 -12.13 -6.95 1.51
CA ASN A 31 -12.62 -5.98 2.49
C ASN A 31 -13.24 -4.70 1.87
N VAL A 32 -13.36 -4.63 0.54
CA VAL A 32 -13.98 -3.49 -0.14
C VAL A 32 -15.41 -3.82 -0.53
N LYS A 33 -16.37 -3.13 0.08
CA LYS A 33 -17.80 -3.32 -0.19
C LYS A 33 -18.45 -2.06 -0.72
N VAL A 34 -19.41 -2.23 -1.62
CA VAL A 34 -20.37 -1.18 -1.96
C VAL A 34 -21.27 -0.92 -0.74
N LYS A 35 -21.48 0.35 -0.41
CA LYS A 35 -22.37 0.80 0.66
C LYS A 35 -23.78 0.29 0.40
N GLU A 36 -24.50 -0.10 1.45
CA GLU A 36 -25.88 -0.61 1.32
C GLU A 36 -26.80 0.37 0.59
N VAL A 37 -26.64 1.67 0.84
CA VAL A 37 -27.42 2.72 0.19
C VAL A 37 -27.13 2.87 -1.30
N SER A 38 -25.92 2.49 -1.74
CA SER A 38 -25.46 2.60 -3.12
C SER A 38 -25.70 1.30 -3.91
N LEU A 39 -26.13 0.20 -3.28
CA LEU A 39 -26.30 -1.09 -3.97
C LEU A 39 -27.42 -1.08 -5.01
N PHE A 40 -28.43 -0.22 -4.85
CA PHE A 40 -29.59 -0.17 -5.74
C PHE A 40 -29.35 0.67 -7.00
N ASP A 41 -28.35 1.54 -6.97
CA ASP A 41 -28.01 2.51 -8.02
C ASP A 41 -26.48 2.59 -8.22
N TYR A 42 -25.79 1.47 -7.99
CA TYR A 42 -24.33 1.42 -8.06
C TYR A 42 -23.86 1.74 -9.49
N PRO A 43 -23.10 2.83 -9.71
CA PRO A 43 -22.73 3.27 -11.06
C PRO A 43 -21.88 2.27 -11.85
N HIS A 44 -21.34 1.25 -11.17
CA HIS A 44 -20.45 0.25 -11.73
C HIS A 44 -21.02 -1.16 -11.58
N GLU A 45 -22.34 -1.32 -11.67
CA GLU A 45 -23.00 -2.64 -11.63
C GLU A 45 -22.50 -3.60 -12.73
N ASP A 46 -22.09 -3.06 -13.88
CA ASP A 46 -21.54 -3.82 -15.02
C ASP A 46 -20.05 -4.16 -14.88
N PHE A 47 -19.36 -3.65 -13.85
CA PHE A 47 -17.95 -3.95 -13.63
C PHE A 47 -17.77 -5.43 -13.30
N GLY A 48 -16.96 -6.15 -14.08
CA GLY A 48 -16.84 -7.61 -13.97
C GLY A 48 -16.32 -8.13 -12.62
N GLY A 49 -15.67 -7.29 -11.80
CA GLY A 49 -15.23 -7.66 -10.45
C GLY A 49 -16.26 -7.38 -9.34
N PHE A 50 -17.39 -6.73 -9.65
CA PHE A 50 -18.45 -6.47 -8.69
C PHE A 50 -19.28 -7.75 -8.44
N GLN A 51 -19.49 -8.07 -7.17
CA GLN A 51 -20.24 -9.25 -6.73
C GLN A 51 -21.59 -8.84 -6.12
N PRO A 52 -22.70 -8.78 -6.89
CA PRO A 52 -23.96 -8.17 -6.46
C PRO A 52 -24.57 -8.85 -5.23
N ASP A 53 -24.50 -10.17 -5.14
CA ASP A 53 -25.09 -10.94 -4.02
C ASP A 53 -24.40 -10.68 -2.68
N SER A 54 -23.08 -10.42 -2.71
CA SER A 54 -22.28 -10.17 -1.51
C SER A 54 -22.03 -8.68 -1.26
N GLY A 55 -22.21 -7.84 -2.29
CA GLY A 55 -21.89 -6.43 -2.31
C GLY A 55 -20.38 -6.12 -2.31
N LEU A 56 -19.52 -7.07 -2.68
CA LEU A 56 -18.08 -6.81 -2.81
C LEU A 56 -17.82 -5.99 -4.09
N ALA A 57 -17.02 -4.93 -3.97
CA ALA A 57 -16.70 -4.07 -5.10
C ALA A 57 -15.67 -4.71 -6.07
N PHE A 58 -14.89 -5.68 -5.59
CA PHE A 58 -13.85 -6.38 -6.32
C PHE A 58 -13.86 -7.87 -5.95
N GLU A 59 -13.23 -8.70 -6.78
CA GLU A 59 -13.03 -10.11 -6.47
C GLU A 59 -12.27 -10.28 -5.14
N PRO A 60 -12.72 -11.18 -4.24
CA PRO A 60 -12.05 -11.34 -2.94
C PRO A 60 -10.74 -12.13 -3.05
N TYR A 61 -10.62 -13.02 -4.04
CA TYR A 61 -9.46 -13.87 -4.24
C TYR A 61 -9.32 -14.34 -5.70
N THR A 62 -8.17 -14.93 -6.01
CA THR A 62 -7.91 -15.62 -7.28
C THR A 62 -7.15 -16.92 -7.02
N ILE A 63 -7.20 -17.87 -7.96
CA ILE A 63 -6.42 -19.11 -7.91
C ILE A 63 -5.29 -19.07 -8.93
N LYS A 64 -4.07 -19.34 -8.48
CA LYS A 64 -2.87 -19.42 -9.32
C LYS A 64 -2.25 -20.80 -9.28
N GLN A 65 -1.70 -21.22 -10.42
CA GLN A 65 -0.88 -22.43 -10.53
C GLN A 65 0.59 -22.00 -10.50
N VAL A 66 1.30 -22.33 -9.42
CA VAL A 66 2.69 -21.89 -9.21
C VAL A 66 3.55 -23.09 -8.88
N GLY A 67 4.52 -23.43 -9.74
CA GLY A 67 5.42 -24.55 -9.50
C GLY A 67 4.73 -25.92 -9.35
N GLY A 68 3.51 -26.08 -9.89
CA GLY A 68 2.69 -27.28 -9.73
C GLY A 68 1.78 -27.30 -8.50
N ALA A 69 1.85 -26.29 -7.64
CA ALA A 69 0.93 -26.09 -6.52
C ALA A 69 -0.25 -25.16 -6.93
N ARG A 70 -1.44 -25.50 -6.44
CA ARG A 70 -2.64 -24.66 -6.53
C ARG A 70 -2.65 -23.70 -5.34
N VAL A 71 -2.45 -22.42 -5.60
CA VAL A 71 -2.37 -21.37 -4.58
C VAL A 71 -3.59 -20.46 -4.67
N ALA A 72 -4.34 -20.34 -3.59
CA ALA A 72 -5.34 -19.30 -3.47
C ALA A 72 -4.69 -18.02 -2.95
N VAL A 73 -4.94 -16.90 -3.63
CA VAL A 73 -4.43 -15.58 -3.26
C VAL A 73 -5.61 -14.68 -2.90
N ILE A 74 -5.79 -14.42 -1.61
CA ILE A 74 -6.84 -13.55 -1.07
C ILE A 74 -6.30 -12.11 -0.97
N GLY A 75 -7.11 -11.13 -1.39
CA GLY A 75 -6.74 -9.73 -1.34
C GLY A 75 -7.22 -9.02 -0.09
N GLN A 76 -6.39 -8.15 0.48
CA GLN A 76 -6.73 -7.30 1.61
C GLN A 76 -6.24 -5.87 1.36
N ALA A 77 -7.15 -5.00 0.93
CA ALA A 77 -6.86 -3.59 0.68
C ALA A 77 -6.69 -2.81 1.98
N PHE A 78 -6.09 -1.61 1.93
CA PHE A 78 -5.88 -0.80 3.12
C PHE A 78 -7.22 -0.41 3.78
N PRO A 79 -7.44 -0.77 5.06
CA PRO A 79 -8.76 -0.71 5.70
C PRO A 79 -9.25 0.71 6.01
N TYR A 80 -8.35 1.68 6.09
CA TYR A 80 -8.69 3.05 6.50
C TYR A 80 -8.71 4.05 5.33
N THR A 81 -8.82 3.56 4.09
CA THR A 81 -8.77 4.38 2.87
C THR A 81 -9.73 5.59 2.90
N PRO A 82 -11.01 5.49 3.32
CA PRO A 82 -11.95 6.63 3.30
C PRO A 82 -11.66 7.72 4.34
N ILE A 83 -10.87 7.43 5.37
CA ILE A 83 -10.46 8.42 6.38
C ILE A 83 -9.05 8.95 6.13
N ALA A 84 -8.19 8.16 5.46
CA ALA A 84 -6.84 8.56 5.07
C ALA A 84 -6.82 9.47 3.83
N ASN A 85 -7.83 9.33 2.96
CA ASN A 85 -7.96 10.05 1.69
C ASN A 85 -9.33 10.71 1.59
N PRO A 86 -9.53 11.66 0.66
CA PRO A 86 -10.82 12.30 0.54
C PRO A 86 -11.93 11.32 0.11
N SER A 87 -12.85 11.04 1.02
CA SER A 87 -13.96 10.09 0.81
C SER A 87 -14.83 10.36 -0.42
N ARG A 88 -14.86 11.61 -0.91
CA ARG A 88 -15.56 12.00 -2.14
C ARG A 88 -15.04 11.32 -3.42
N PHE A 89 -13.83 10.75 -3.40
CA PHE A 89 -13.26 10.07 -4.57
C PHE A 89 -13.81 8.65 -4.76
N ILE A 90 -14.22 8.02 -3.67
CA ILE A 90 -14.73 6.65 -3.61
C ILE A 90 -16.04 6.63 -2.81
N PRO A 91 -17.05 7.41 -3.22
CA PRO A 91 -18.22 7.71 -2.39
C PRO A 91 -19.04 6.46 -2.04
N ASP A 92 -18.97 5.42 -2.85
CA ASP A 92 -19.80 4.21 -2.72
C ASP A 92 -19.10 3.06 -2.01
N TRP A 93 -17.81 3.19 -1.69
CA TRP A 93 -17.04 2.09 -1.12
C TRP A 93 -16.83 2.23 0.40
N THR A 94 -16.80 1.08 1.05
CA THR A 94 -16.44 0.90 2.46
C THR A 94 -15.27 -0.05 2.56
N PHE A 95 -14.45 0.18 3.59
CA PHE A 95 -13.22 -0.54 3.86
C PHE A 95 -13.20 -0.88 5.36
N GLY A 96 -12.37 -1.82 5.76
CA GLY A 96 -12.16 -2.08 7.19
C GLY A 96 -11.34 -3.32 7.46
N ILE A 97 -10.94 -3.45 8.71
CA ILE A 97 -10.39 -4.70 9.26
C ILE A 97 -11.57 -5.63 9.53
N GLN A 98 -11.56 -6.80 8.91
CA GLN A 98 -12.68 -7.75 8.94
C GLN A 98 -12.14 -9.17 9.18
N ASP A 99 -11.52 -9.42 10.33
CA ASP A 99 -10.92 -10.73 10.67
C ASP A 99 -11.91 -11.88 10.48
N GLN A 100 -13.15 -11.69 10.92
CA GLN A 100 -14.20 -12.70 10.79
C GLN A 100 -14.48 -13.02 9.32
N ARG A 101 -14.60 -12.00 8.47
CA ARG A 101 -14.80 -12.20 7.03
C ARG A 101 -13.59 -12.83 6.36
N MET A 102 -12.39 -12.42 6.75
CA MET A 102 -11.16 -13.06 6.26
C MET A 102 -11.17 -14.55 6.61
N GLN A 103 -11.54 -14.92 7.85
CA GLN A 103 -11.70 -16.32 8.25
C GLN A 103 -12.77 -17.04 7.42
N GLU A 104 -13.93 -16.41 7.20
CA GLU A 104 -15.00 -16.95 6.35
C GLU A 104 -14.50 -17.22 4.91
N PHE A 105 -13.75 -16.30 4.31
CA PHE A 105 -13.16 -16.51 2.99
C PHE A 105 -12.08 -17.59 2.98
N VAL A 106 -11.22 -17.66 3.99
CA VAL A 106 -10.20 -18.72 4.08
C VAL A 106 -10.89 -20.09 4.15
N ASP A 107 -11.93 -20.22 4.96
CA ASP A 107 -12.68 -21.47 5.10
C ASP A 107 -13.43 -21.81 3.79
N GLN A 108 -14.11 -20.83 3.18
CA GLN A 108 -14.81 -20.98 1.91
C GLN A 108 -13.86 -21.42 0.79
N VAL A 109 -12.73 -20.73 0.63
CA VAL A 109 -11.73 -21.04 -0.39
C VAL A 109 -11.18 -22.45 -0.18
N ARG A 110 -10.90 -22.85 1.06
CA ARG A 110 -10.42 -24.21 1.34
C ARG A 110 -11.44 -25.29 0.99
N GLU A 111 -12.72 -25.03 1.28
CA GLU A 111 -13.81 -25.96 0.97
C GLU A 111 -14.08 -26.06 -0.53
N GLN A 112 -14.19 -24.92 -1.22
CA GLN A 112 -14.63 -24.87 -2.61
C GLN A 112 -13.49 -25.14 -3.60
N GLU A 113 -12.30 -24.60 -3.33
CA GLU A 113 -11.19 -24.60 -4.29
C GLU A 113 -10.14 -25.66 -4.01
N SER A 114 -10.13 -26.24 -2.80
CA SER A 114 -9.15 -27.22 -2.33
C SER A 114 -7.69 -26.86 -2.71
N PRO A 115 -7.20 -25.63 -2.39
CA PRO A 115 -5.85 -25.23 -2.73
C PRO A 115 -4.82 -25.92 -1.83
N ASP A 116 -3.60 -26.06 -2.33
CA ASP A 116 -2.45 -26.53 -1.55
C ASP A 116 -1.99 -25.46 -0.54
N LEU A 117 -2.13 -24.18 -0.90
CA LEU A 117 -1.74 -23.02 -0.09
C LEU A 117 -2.77 -21.90 -0.17
N VAL A 118 -2.94 -21.18 0.93
CA VAL A 118 -3.67 -19.91 1.01
C VAL A 118 -2.67 -18.80 1.36
N VAL A 119 -2.55 -17.85 0.46
CA VAL A 119 -1.72 -16.65 0.59
C VAL A 119 -2.62 -15.43 0.68
N VAL A 120 -2.26 -14.48 1.54
CA VAL A 120 -2.89 -13.15 1.54
C VAL A 120 -1.90 -12.13 0.99
N ILE A 121 -2.32 -11.35 0.01
CA ILE A 121 -1.64 -10.09 -0.34
C ILE A 121 -2.34 -8.96 0.41
N SER A 122 -1.61 -8.32 1.31
CA SER A 122 -2.18 -7.36 2.25
C SER A 122 -1.58 -5.98 2.09
N HIS A 123 -2.42 -4.98 2.28
CA HIS A 123 -2.02 -3.60 2.45
C HIS A 123 -2.50 -3.04 3.80
N ASN A 124 -2.74 -3.88 4.81
CA ASN A 124 -3.10 -3.41 6.15
C ASN A 124 -1.94 -2.62 6.82
N GLY A 125 -0.72 -3.15 6.69
CA GLY A 125 0.45 -2.72 7.46
C GLY A 125 0.93 -3.81 8.41
N MET A 126 2.23 -3.83 8.67
CA MET A 126 2.90 -4.96 9.35
C MET A 126 2.26 -5.35 10.69
N ASP A 127 2.02 -4.39 11.59
CA ASP A 127 1.49 -4.70 12.92
C ASP A 127 0.05 -5.24 12.87
N VAL A 128 -0.76 -4.73 11.94
CA VAL A 128 -2.13 -5.20 11.69
C VAL A 128 -2.10 -6.61 11.08
N ASP A 129 -1.19 -6.87 10.14
CA ASP A 129 -1.03 -8.19 9.53
C ASP A 129 -0.54 -9.25 10.53
N LEU A 130 0.38 -8.89 11.43
CA LEU A 130 0.80 -9.75 12.54
C LEU A 130 -0.36 -10.08 13.47
N LYS A 131 -1.19 -9.08 13.78
CA LYS A 131 -2.37 -9.27 14.62
C LYS A 131 -3.42 -10.15 13.92
N MET A 132 -3.70 -9.92 12.63
CA MET A 132 -4.58 -10.74 11.83
C MET A 132 -4.09 -12.19 11.74
N ALA A 133 -2.78 -12.41 11.54
CA ALA A 133 -2.16 -13.73 11.47
C ALA A 133 -2.31 -14.55 12.76
N SER A 134 -2.38 -13.88 13.92
CA SER A 134 -2.62 -14.52 15.23
C SER A 134 -4.07 -14.96 15.42
N ARG A 135 -5.02 -14.37 14.67
CA ARG A 135 -6.47 -14.56 14.83
C ARG A 135 -7.06 -15.45 13.74
N VAL A 136 -6.67 -15.22 12.48
CA VAL A 136 -7.15 -15.96 11.32
C VAL A 136 -6.29 -17.20 11.12
N THR A 137 -6.95 -18.33 11.01
CA THR A 137 -6.34 -19.65 10.86
C THR A 137 -6.39 -20.12 9.41
N GLY A 138 -5.42 -20.95 9.00
CA GLY A 138 -5.41 -21.52 7.65
C GLY A 138 -4.89 -20.56 6.58
N ILE A 139 -4.06 -19.59 6.93
CA ILE A 139 -3.25 -18.81 5.99
C ILE A 139 -1.81 -19.29 6.14
N GLU A 140 -1.13 -19.66 5.05
CA GLU A 140 0.29 -20.04 5.11
C GLU A 140 1.20 -18.80 5.09
N VAL A 141 0.90 -17.81 4.24
CA VAL A 141 1.75 -16.63 4.06
C VAL A 141 0.92 -15.37 3.89
N ILE A 142 1.35 -14.28 4.53
CA ILE A 142 0.90 -12.91 4.28
C ILE A 142 2.07 -12.12 3.70
N PHE A 143 1.89 -11.64 2.48
CA PHE A 143 2.77 -10.65 1.85
C PHE A 143 2.16 -9.27 2.05
N GLY A 144 2.68 -8.51 3.02
CA GLY A 144 2.14 -7.22 3.41
C GLY A 144 2.78 -6.02 2.70
N GLY A 145 2.16 -4.87 2.91
CA GLY A 145 2.54 -3.57 2.36
C GLY A 145 2.32 -2.44 3.37
N HIS A 146 2.02 -1.23 2.91
CA HIS A 146 1.67 -0.03 3.68
C HIS A 146 2.75 0.57 4.60
N THR A 147 3.36 -0.21 5.48
CA THR A 147 4.31 0.28 6.49
C THR A 147 5.75 0.41 5.97
N HIS A 148 6.01 -0.14 4.78
CA HIS A 148 7.29 -0.03 4.05
C HIS A 148 8.47 -0.68 4.79
N ASP A 149 8.22 -1.70 5.60
CA ASP A 149 9.26 -2.46 6.30
C ASP A 149 10.03 -3.35 5.32
N GLY A 150 11.35 -3.25 5.33
CA GLY A 150 12.23 -4.19 4.62
C GLY A 150 12.58 -5.34 5.56
N MET A 151 11.82 -6.42 5.51
CA MET A 151 11.96 -7.52 6.47
C MET A 151 13.04 -8.51 6.00
N PRO A 152 14.18 -8.67 6.70
CA PRO A 152 15.24 -9.59 6.26
C PRO A 152 14.85 -11.07 6.37
N ALA A 153 13.83 -11.38 7.17
CA ALA A 153 13.19 -12.68 7.31
C ALA A 153 11.69 -12.49 7.59
N PRO A 154 10.82 -13.45 7.22
CA PRO A 154 9.43 -13.41 7.64
C PRO A 154 9.31 -13.58 9.16
N THR A 155 8.33 -12.92 9.74
CA THR A 155 7.91 -13.20 11.11
C THR A 155 7.00 -14.41 11.10
N GLU A 156 7.29 -15.37 11.98
CA GLU A 156 6.44 -16.53 12.21
C GLU A 156 5.42 -16.22 13.31
N VAL A 157 4.13 -16.30 12.98
CA VAL A 157 3.04 -16.02 13.93
C VAL A 157 2.26 -17.29 14.20
N GLU A 158 2.26 -17.75 15.45
CA GLU A 158 1.44 -18.88 15.90
C GLU A 158 -0.03 -18.45 16.06
N ASN A 159 -0.94 -19.34 15.70
CA ASN A 159 -2.38 -19.20 15.91
C ASN A 159 -3.01 -20.54 16.33
N ALA A 160 -4.33 -20.54 16.56
CA ALA A 160 -5.03 -21.69 17.13
C ALA A 160 -4.95 -23.00 16.30
N LYS A 161 -4.60 -22.95 15.01
CA LYS A 161 -4.52 -24.14 14.14
C LYS A 161 -3.16 -24.31 13.44
N GLY A 162 -2.16 -23.50 13.76
CA GLY A 162 -0.85 -23.58 13.13
C GLY A 162 -0.07 -22.28 13.18
N LYS A 163 0.56 -21.96 12.04
CA LYS A 163 1.51 -20.86 11.93
C LYS A 163 1.34 -20.17 10.59
N THR A 164 1.45 -18.85 10.60
CA THR A 164 1.41 -17.99 9.41
C THR A 164 2.74 -17.25 9.28
N LEU A 165 3.31 -17.20 8.08
CA LEU A 165 4.49 -16.37 7.77
C LEU A 165 4.04 -14.97 7.36
N VAL A 166 4.64 -13.92 7.92
CA VAL A 166 4.29 -12.52 7.60
C VAL A 166 5.55 -11.76 7.19
N THR A 167 5.54 -11.09 6.03
CA THR A 167 6.70 -10.32 5.55
C THR A 167 6.30 -9.15 4.66
N ASN A 168 7.17 -8.12 4.65
CA ASN A 168 7.11 -6.96 3.77
C ASN A 168 8.44 -6.80 3.01
N ALA A 169 8.38 -6.29 1.78
CA ALA A 169 9.55 -6.12 0.90
C ALA A 169 10.03 -4.65 0.78
N GLY A 170 9.78 -3.82 1.78
CA GLY A 170 10.16 -2.41 1.78
C GLY A 170 9.28 -1.54 0.87
N SER A 171 9.90 -0.60 0.16
CA SER A 171 9.22 0.35 -0.74
C SER A 171 10.14 0.80 -1.88
N ASN A 172 9.58 1.53 -2.85
CA ASN A 172 10.32 2.17 -3.96
C ASN A 172 11.14 1.18 -4.81
N GLY A 173 10.71 -0.08 -4.90
CA GLY A 173 11.44 -1.13 -5.61
C GLY A 173 12.83 -1.44 -5.04
N LYS A 174 13.14 -0.99 -3.81
CA LYS A 174 14.47 -1.17 -3.19
C LYS A 174 14.83 -2.63 -2.95
N PHE A 175 13.82 -3.47 -2.70
CA PHE A 175 14.00 -4.89 -2.50
C PHE A 175 12.97 -5.71 -3.27
N LEU A 176 13.38 -6.93 -3.63
CA LEU A 176 12.50 -8.01 -4.08
C LEU A 176 12.50 -9.11 -3.01
N GLY A 177 11.35 -9.34 -2.39
CA GLY A 177 11.15 -10.49 -1.51
C GLY A 177 10.96 -11.76 -2.34
N VAL A 178 11.77 -12.79 -2.09
CA VAL A 178 11.67 -14.10 -2.74
C VAL A 178 11.45 -15.16 -1.69
N MET A 179 10.30 -15.83 -1.77
CA MET A 179 9.93 -16.92 -0.87
C MET A 179 9.75 -18.22 -1.65
N ASP A 180 10.71 -19.13 -1.47
CA ASP A 180 10.61 -20.50 -1.99
C ASP A 180 9.84 -21.33 -0.96
N LEU A 181 8.75 -21.99 -1.37
CA LEU A 181 7.90 -22.81 -0.51
C LEU A 181 8.01 -24.29 -0.91
N ASP A 182 8.32 -25.18 0.03
CA ASP A 182 8.28 -26.63 -0.18
C ASP A 182 6.88 -27.17 0.14
N VAL A 183 6.14 -27.54 -0.90
CA VAL A 183 4.75 -28.00 -0.79
C VAL A 183 4.68 -29.47 -1.12
N LYS A 184 4.19 -30.28 -0.17
CA LYS A 184 4.02 -31.72 -0.35
C LYS A 184 2.77 -32.23 0.33
N ASP A 185 2.00 -33.05 -0.38
CA ASP A 185 0.72 -33.61 0.06
C ASP A 185 -0.28 -32.51 0.47
N GLY A 186 -0.31 -31.41 -0.30
CA GLY A 186 -1.18 -30.25 -0.04
C GLY A 186 -0.86 -29.49 1.24
N LYS A 187 0.40 -29.54 1.70
CA LYS A 187 0.85 -28.87 2.93
C LYS A 187 2.22 -28.23 2.74
N LEU A 188 2.39 -27.04 3.31
CA LEU A 188 3.70 -26.40 3.46
C LEU A 188 4.57 -27.21 4.45
N ARG A 189 5.75 -27.64 4.01
CA ARG A 189 6.71 -28.41 4.82
C ARG A 189 7.86 -27.55 5.33
N ASP A 190 8.39 -26.71 4.44
CA ASP A 190 9.52 -25.84 4.71
C ASP A 190 9.47 -24.60 3.80
N TYR A 191 10.26 -23.58 4.11
CA TYR A 191 10.41 -22.41 3.27
C TYR A 191 11.83 -21.85 3.31
N ARG A 192 12.19 -21.13 2.24
CA ARG A 192 13.41 -20.33 2.20
C ARG A 192 13.07 -18.92 1.76
N TYR A 193 13.55 -17.94 2.52
CA TYR A 193 13.33 -16.53 2.22
C TYR A 193 14.63 -15.81 1.88
N ARG A 194 14.54 -14.87 0.93
CA ARG A 194 15.60 -13.92 0.58
C ARG A 194 14.98 -12.55 0.32
N LEU A 195 15.50 -11.51 0.98
CA LEU A 195 15.22 -10.12 0.61
C LEU A 195 16.36 -9.62 -0.27
N LEU A 196 16.13 -9.52 -1.58
CA LEU A 196 17.15 -9.18 -2.56
C LEU A 196 17.18 -7.65 -2.79
N PRO A 197 18.28 -6.95 -2.49
CA PRO A 197 18.39 -5.52 -2.80
C PRO A 197 18.50 -5.30 -4.32
N VAL A 198 17.78 -4.30 -4.82
CA VAL A 198 17.79 -3.92 -6.23
C VAL A 198 18.79 -2.78 -6.42
N PHE A 199 20.03 -3.14 -6.76
CA PHE A 199 21.07 -2.20 -7.13
C PHE A 199 21.09 -2.01 -8.65
N SER A 200 20.43 -0.95 -9.15
CA SER A 200 20.30 -0.70 -10.60
C SER A 200 21.63 -0.53 -11.33
N ASN A 201 22.70 -0.16 -10.62
CA ASN A 201 24.05 -0.06 -11.17
C ASN A 201 24.78 -1.42 -11.28
N LEU A 202 24.18 -2.50 -10.76
CA LEU A 202 24.72 -3.87 -10.81
C LEU A 202 23.83 -4.83 -11.61
N LEU A 203 22.70 -4.34 -12.15
CA LEU A 203 21.71 -5.13 -12.85
C LEU A 203 21.49 -4.54 -14.24
N GLU A 204 21.51 -5.39 -15.26
CA GLU A 204 21.18 -4.96 -16.61
C GLU A 204 19.69 -4.59 -16.69
N PRO A 205 19.34 -3.37 -17.14
CA PRO A 205 17.95 -2.96 -17.27
C PRO A 205 17.26 -3.74 -18.39
N ASN A 206 15.97 -4.03 -18.21
CA ASN A 206 15.16 -4.53 -19.32
C ASN A 206 15.00 -3.41 -20.37
N ALA A 207 15.46 -3.67 -21.60
CA ALA A 207 15.53 -2.66 -22.66
C ALA A 207 14.15 -2.13 -23.08
N GLU A 208 13.12 -2.98 -23.11
CA GLU A 208 11.76 -2.58 -23.48
C GLU A 208 11.15 -1.67 -22.41
N MET A 209 11.31 -2.02 -21.13
CA MET A 209 10.84 -1.21 -20.01
C MET A 209 11.60 0.12 -19.91
N ALA A 210 12.91 0.12 -20.10
CA ALA A 210 13.72 1.34 -20.11
C ALA A 210 13.24 2.31 -21.20
N LYS A 211 13.02 1.78 -22.42
CA LYS A 211 12.49 2.56 -23.54
C LYS A 211 11.07 3.10 -23.24
N TYR A 212 10.19 2.27 -22.68
CA TYR A 212 8.84 2.70 -22.30
C TYR A 212 8.88 3.86 -21.29
N ILE A 213 9.71 3.76 -20.25
CA ILE A 213 9.87 4.81 -19.23
C ILE A 213 10.39 6.10 -19.87
N GLU A 214 11.38 6.02 -20.77
CA GLU A 214 11.89 7.16 -21.51
C GLU A 214 10.80 7.83 -22.36
N GLU A 215 10.04 7.05 -23.13
CA GLU A 215 8.94 7.55 -23.98
C GLU A 215 7.83 8.22 -23.17
N VAL A 216 7.42 7.65 -22.03
CA VAL A 216 6.40 8.23 -21.14
C VAL A 216 6.89 9.53 -20.50
N ARG A 217 8.19 9.62 -20.14
CA ARG A 217 8.76 10.79 -19.47
C ARG A 217 9.21 11.88 -20.43
N ALA A 218 9.48 11.56 -21.70
CA ALA A 218 10.00 12.50 -22.70
C ALA A 218 9.17 13.80 -22.84
N PRO A 219 7.82 13.78 -22.86
CA PRO A 219 7.02 15.01 -22.93
C PRO A 219 7.18 15.94 -21.72
N TYR A 220 7.72 15.44 -20.61
CA TYR A 220 7.85 16.15 -19.35
C TYR A 220 9.31 16.40 -18.96
N ALA A 221 10.28 16.03 -19.80
CA ALA A 221 11.70 16.02 -19.48
C ALA A 221 12.19 17.38 -18.96
N ASP A 222 11.81 18.48 -19.61
CA ASP A 222 12.19 19.84 -19.20
C ASP A 222 11.74 20.16 -17.78
N LYS A 223 10.52 19.74 -17.41
CA LYS A 223 9.98 19.94 -16.08
C LYS A 223 10.67 19.03 -15.07
N LEU A 224 10.77 17.74 -15.34
CA LEU A 224 11.31 16.76 -14.40
C LEU A 224 12.80 17.03 -14.10
N THR A 225 13.55 17.49 -15.09
CA THR A 225 14.99 17.76 -14.96
C THR A 225 15.34 19.19 -14.54
N GLU A 226 14.33 20.05 -14.29
CA GLU A 226 14.55 21.41 -13.79
C GLU A 226 15.36 21.38 -12.49
N ALA A 227 16.56 21.98 -12.53
CA ALA A 227 17.44 22.09 -11.38
C ALA A 227 16.98 23.25 -10.46
N LEU A 228 16.61 22.93 -9.23
CA LEU A 228 16.06 23.90 -8.28
C LEU A 228 17.09 24.39 -7.27
N ALA A 229 17.90 23.48 -6.73
CA ALA A 229 18.89 23.76 -5.71
C ALA A 229 19.95 22.65 -5.63
N THR A 230 20.96 22.81 -4.77
CA THR A 230 21.87 21.73 -4.38
C THR A 230 21.59 21.38 -2.92
N ALA A 231 21.46 20.10 -2.60
CA ALA A 231 21.27 19.65 -1.23
C ALA A 231 22.57 19.83 -0.43
N GLU A 232 22.57 20.67 0.60
CA GLU A 232 23.74 20.85 1.47
C GLU A 232 23.90 19.70 2.48
N GLU A 233 22.79 19.05 2.82
CA GLU A 233 22.70 17.93 3.74
C GLU A 233 21.86 16.78 3.17
N LEU A 234 21.76 15.68 3.92
CA LEU A 234 20.92 14.54 3.54
C LEU A 234 19.45 14.93 3.68
N LEU A 235 18.71 14.89 2.57
CA LEU A 235 17.27 15.15 2.56
C LEU A 235 16.49 13.83 2.47
N TYR A 236 15.75 13.49 3.52
CA TYR A 236 14.93 12.28 3.58
C TYR A 236 13.51 12.56 4.06
N ARG A 237 12.59 11.66 3.73
CA ARG A 237 11.16 11.77 4.07
C ARG A 237 10.77 11.01 5.33
N ARG A 238 11.17 9.75 5.44
CA ARG A 238 10.71 8.83 6.49
C ARG A 238 11.29 9.19 7.87
N GLY A 239 10.41 9.38 8.84
CA GLY A 239 10.72 9.46 10.27
C GLY A 239 9.43 9.52 11.09
N ASN A 240 9.48 9.14 12.37
CA ASN A 240 8.29 9.19 13.25
C ASN A 240 7.94 10.62 13.70
N PHE A 241 8.94 11.52 13.70
CA PHE A 241 8.78 12.90 14.18
C PHE A 241 9.15 13.94 13.12
N ASN A 242 10.17 13.68 12.31
CA ASN A 242 10.61 14.60 11.27
C ASN A 242 11.40 13.89 10.15
N GLY A 243 11.40 14.50 8.97
CA GLY A 243 12.32 14.22 7.86
C GLY A 243 12.88 15.53 7.33
N THR A 244 14.18 15.59 7.00
CA THR A 244 14.83 16.83 6.55
C THR A 244 14.26 17.37 5.24
N PHE A 245 13.77 16.51 4.34
CA PHE A 245 13.05 16.99 3.16
C PHE A 245 11.69 17.58 3.55
N ASP A 246 10.99 16.95 4.50
CA ASP A 246 9.72 17.49 5.00
C ASP A 246 9.87 18.86 5.64
N GLN A 247 10.98 19.10 6.35
CA GLN A 247 11.31 20.40 6.90
C GLN A 247 11.40 21.47 5.80
N VAL A 248 12.05 21.16 4.67
CA VAL A 248 12.13 22.08 3.51
C VAL A 248 10.74 22.43 2.98
N ILE A 249 9.85 21.43 2.85
CA ILE A 249 8.46 21.64 2.41
C ILE A 249 7.71 22.54 3.40
N CYS A 250 7.78 22.22 4.70
CA CYS A 250 7.14 23.00 5.75
C CYS A 250 7.64 24.44 5.79
N ASP A 251 8.95 24.66 5.65
CA ASP A 251 9.56 25.99 5.63
C ASP A 251 9.10 26.80 4.41
N ALA A 252 9.03 26.17 3.24
CA ALA A 252 8.49 26.78 2.03
C ALA A 252 7.01 27.16 2.21
N LEU A 253 6.19 26.27 2.78
CA LEU A 253 4.78 26.54 3.07
C LEU A 253 4.60 27.69 4.07
N ARG A 254 5.42 27.75 5.13
CA ARG A 254 5.39 28.88 6.08
C ARG A 254 5.72 30.20 5.38
N LYS A 255 6.74 30.20 4.52
CA LYS A 255 7.17 31.40 3.80
C LYS A 255 6.15 31.87 2.76
N VAL A 256 5.62 30.96 1.95
CA VAL A 256 4.67 31.28 0.87
C VAL A 256 3.31 31.68 1.43
N ASN A 257 2.85 30.99 2.47
CA ASN A 257 1.53 31.25 3.06
C ASN A 257 1.56 32.23 4.23
N ASP A 258 2.71 32.82 4.59
CA ASP A 258 2.84 33.69 5.76
C ASP A 258 2.24 33.05 7.02
N ALA A 259 2.74 31.87 7.39
CA ALA A 259 2.21 31.07 8.49
C ALA A 259 3.27 30.84 9.59
N GLN A 260 2.81 30.84 10.85
CA GLN A 260 3.68 30.58 12.01
C GLN A 260 4.04 29.10 12.15
N ILE A 261 3.12 28.21 11.75
CA ILE A 261 3.25 26.76 11.84
C ILE A 261 2.81 26.18 10.48
N SER A 262 3.53 25.15 10.02
CA SER A 262 3.13 24.33 8.89
C SER A 262 3.02 22.88 9.36
N LEU A 263 1.96 22.20 8.93
CA LEU A 263 1.74 20.79 9.18
C LEU A 263 1.82 20.07 7.84
N SER A 264 2.64 19.03 7.79
CA SER A 264 2.80 18.18 6.62
C SER A 264 2.40 16.76 6.98
N PRO A 265 1.74 16.03 6.06
CA PRO A 265 1.37 14.65 6.30
C PRO A 265 2.62 13.77 6.37
N GLY A 266 2.73 12.94 7.43
CA GLY A 266 3.84 12.02 7.65
C GLY A 266 3.85 10.80 6.71
N PHE A 267 3.81 11.03 5.40
CA PHE A 267 3.83 9.97 4.39
C PHE A 267 5.12 9.16 4.45
N ARG A 268 5.00 7.86 4.18
CA ARG A 268 6.14 6.92 4.16
C ARG A 268 6.79 6.78 2.78
N TRP A 269 6.09 7.18 1.72
CA TRP A 269 6.65 7.25 0.36
C TRP A 269 7.46 8.53 0.19
N GLY A 270 8.35 8.53 -0.80
CA GLY A 270 9.32 9.60 -1.06
C GLY A 270 10.73 9.05 -1.23
N THR A 271 11.58 9.82 -1.89
CA THR A 271 12.98 9.48 -2.17
C THR A 271 13.94 10.20 -1.21
N THR A 272 15.24 9.98 -1.37
CA THR A 272 16.30 10.61 -0.57
C THR A 272 17.27 11.31 -1.50
N VAL A 273 17.66 12.54 -1.16
CA VAL A 273 18.68 13.32 -1.89
C VAL A 273 19.92 13.44 -1.02
N LEU A 274 21.08 13.08 -1.56
CA LEU A 274 22.35 13.08 -0.85
C LEU A 274 22.98 14.48 -0.84
N PRO A 275 23.84 14.79 0.16
CA PRO A 275 24.63 16.01 0.15
C PRO A 275 25.41 16.18 -1.17
N GLY A 276 25.37 17.37 -1.74
CA GLY A 276 25.99 17.75 -3.01
C GLY A 276 25.19 17.37 -4.26
N GLN A 277 24.08 16.62 -4.14
CA GLN A 277 23.22 16.33 -5.29
C GLN A 277 22.33 17.53 -5.65
N THR A 278 22.07 17.71 -6.94
CA THR A 278 21.07 18.66 -7.43
C THR A 278 19.67 18.17 -7.05
N ILE A 279 18.90 19.03 -6.40
CA ILE A 279 17.47 18.85 -6.17
C ILE A 279 16.76 19.25 -7.46
N THR A 280 16.06 18.31 -8.07
CA THR A 280 15.27 18.54 -9.27
C THR A 280 13.78 18.68 -8.94
N MET A 281 12.99 19.17 -9.89
CA MET A 281 11.54 19.18 -9.72
C MET A 281 10.95 17.77 -9.62
N ASP A 282 11.55 16.75 -10.25
CA ASP A 282 11.17 15.34 -10.05
C ASP A 282 11.33 14.94 -8.57
N ASN A 283 12.40 15.40 -7.91
CA ASN A 283 12.57 15.17 -6.47
C ASN A 283 11.51 15.88 -5.62
N VAL A 284 10.99 17.04 -6.04
CA VAL A 284 9.88 17.69 -5.33
C VAL A 284 8.59 16.90 -5.55
N MET A 285 8.32 16.50 -6.80
CA MET A 285 7.14 15.71 -7.15
C MET A 285 7.10 14.38 -6.40
N ASP A 286 8.22 13.65 -6.32
CA ASP A 286 8.34 12.40 -5.55
C ASP A 286 7.96 12.54 -4.06
N GLN A 287 7.97 13.76 -3.51
CA GLN A 287 7.64 14.05 -2.11
C GLN A 287 6.22 14.60 -1.94
N THR A 288 5.57 15.02 -3.05
CA THR A 288 4.28 15.72 -3.03
C THR A 288 3.28 15.19 -4.06
N CYS A 289 3.51 14.01 -4.65
CA CYS A 289 2.72 13.43 -5.74
C CYS A 289 1.39 12.81 -5.26
N ILE A 290 0.49 13.63 -4.72
CA ILE A 290 -0.89 13.24 -4.40
C ILE A 290 -1.87 13.83 -5.43
N THR A 291 -3.01 13.17 -5.63
CA THR A 291 -4.09 13.60 -6.55
C THR A 291 -4.92 14.77 -6.00
N TYR A 292 -4.63 15.21 -4.77
CA TYR A 292 -5.24 16.36 -4.09
C TYR A 292 -4.14 17.22 -3.42
N PRO A 293 -3.24 17.81 -4.23
CA PRO A 293 -2.02 18.47 -3.73
C PRO A 293 -2.27 19.90 -3.21
N GLU A 294 -3.53 20.31 -3.05
CA GLU A 294 -3.88 21.65 -2.58
C GLU A 294 -3.34 21.92 -1.17
N THR A 295 -2.74 23.09 -0.99
CA THR A 295 -2.24 23.56 0.30
C THR A 295 -3.19 24.61 0.87
N TYR A 296 -3.50 24.54 2.16
CA TYR A 296 -4.43 25.44 2.81
C TYR A 296 -3.78 26.20 3.97
N ARG A 297 -4.19 27.46 4.15
CA ARG A 297 -3.84 28.29 5.32
C ARG A 297 -5.11 28.62 6.08
N ARG A 298 -5.12 28.42 7.40
CA ARG A 298 -6.19 28.84 8.30
C ARG A 298 -5.64 29.23 9.66
N GLU A 299 -6.37 30.06 10.37
CA GLU A 299 -6.12 30.35 11.78
C GLU A 299 -6.54 29.15 12.64
N MET A 300 -5.76 28.86 13.68
CA MET A 300 -6.01 27.79 14.64
C MET A 300 -5.60 28.24 16.04
N THR A 301 -6.41 27.91 17.02
CA THR A 301 -6.07 28.10 18.44
C THR A 301 -4.96 27.13 18.84
N GLY A 302 -4.15 27.52 19.84
CA GLY A 302 -3.14 26.61 20.41
C GLY A 302 -3.75 25.31 20.96
N SER A 303 -4.99 25.34 21.44
CA SER A 303 -5.74 24.15 21.87
C SER A 303 -6.07 23.21 20.72
N GLU A 304 -6.45 23.73 19.54
CA GLU A 304 -6.71 22.89 18.36
C GLU A 304 -5.43 22.22 17.88
N ILE A 305 -4.32 22.96 17.82
CA ILE A 305 -3.01 22.41 17.46
C ILE A 305 -2.61 21.29 18.43
N LYS A 306 -2.75 21.54 19.74
CA LYS A 306 -2.47 20.51 20.76
C LYS A 306 -3.34 19.28 20.56
N ALA A 307 -4.64 19.45 20.35
CA ALA A 307 -5.57 18.33 20.18
C ALA A 307 -5.19 17.45 18.98
N ILE A 308 -4.84 18.05 17.84
CA ILE A 308 -4.41 17.32 16.64
C ILE A 308 -3.12 16.51 16.92
N LEU A 309 -2.14 17.13 17.59
CA LEU A 309 -0.89 16.43 17.91
C LEU A 309 -1.10 15.26 18.88
N GLU A 310 -1.98 15.42 19.87
CA GLU A 310 -2.36 14.36 20.80
C GLU A 310 -3.08 13.20 20.07
N GLU A 311 -4.03 13.52 19.18
CA GLU A 311 -4.74 12.51 18.38
C GLU A 311 -3.77 11.73 17.46
N VAL A 312 -2.80 12.41 16.84
CA VAL A 312 -1.75 11.73 16.06
C VAL A 312 -0.89 10.83 16.94
N CYS A 313 -0.53 11.28 18.15
CA CYS A 313 0.27 10.48 19.08
C CYS A 313 -0.50 9.26 19.60
N GLU A 314 -1.79 9.42 19.92
CA GLU A 314 -2.64 8.33 20.36
C GLU A 314 -2.74 7.24 19.29
N ASN A 315 -2.89 7.62 18.02
CA ASN A 315 -2.90 6.68 16.90
C ASN A 315 -1.53 6.03 16.65
N LEU A 316 -0.45 6.83 16.58
CA LEU A 316 0.87 6.34 16.19
C LEU A 316 1.52 5.46 17.27
N PHE A 317 1.27 5.75 18.55
CA PHE A 317 1.87 5.05 19.68
C PHE A 317 0.89 4.12 20.41
N ASN A 318 -0.26 3.84 19.79
CA ASN A 318 -1.17 2.83 20.31
C ASN A 318 -0.45 1.47 20.38
N LYS A 319 -0.61 0.77 21.50
CA LYS A 319 -0.05 -0.57 21.68
C LYS A 319 -0.90 -1.64 21.04
N GLU A 320 -2.20 -1.36 20.85
CA GLU A 320 -3.09 -2.24 20.13
C GLU A 320 -3.01 -1.89 18.63
N PRO A 321 -2.63 -2.84 17.76
CA PRO A 321 -2.51 -2.56 16.32
C PRO A 321 -3.81 -2.27 15.59
N TYR A 322 -4.98 -2.43 16.24
CA TYR A 322 -6.32 -2.30 15.64
C TYR A 322 -7.00 -1.00 16.03
#